data_AF-A0A943GHP3-F1
#
_entry.id   AF-A0A943GHP3-F1
#
_cell.length_a   1.000
_cell.length_b   1.000
_cell.length_c   1.000
_cell.angle_alpha   90.00
_cell.angle_beta   90.00
_cell.angle_gamma   90.00
#
_symmetry.space_group_name_H-M   'P 1'
#
loop_
_entity.id
_entity.type
_entity.pdbx_description
1 polymer ?
#
loop_
_entity_poly.entity_id
_entity_poly.type
_entity_poly.pdbx_seq_one_letter_code
_entity_poly.pdbx_strand_id
1 'polypeptide(L)'
;MNYFKLPKVGLRTFKSGLAVFLCLLLIPNEPFFACLTAVICLGDTVTNSVDTGINRGGGTIIGAFSGLLFLFIFRFLENHISNTYVSKLIIYMLIGFGIIIMISLCNKVKRPGAINITCISFLGVTTAHAYSDPLYYALNRSCETILGIIISILVNTLITPPPHK
;
A
#
# COMPACT_ATOMS: atom_id res chain seq x y z
N MET A 1 -43.36 -8.81 -3.04
CA MET A 1 -42.07 -9.50 -2.86
C MET A 1 -41.08 -8.90 -3.85
N ASN A 2 -40.20 -8.01 -3.38
CA ASN A 2 -39.11 -7.52 -4.23
C ASN A 2 -38.12 -8.66 -4.43
N TYR A 3 -38.09 -9.21 -5.65
CA TYR A 3 -37.08 -10.17 -6.06
C TYR A 3 -35.71 -9.50 -5.94
N PHE A 4 -34.91 -9.92 -4.97
CA PHE A 4 -33.48 -9.61 -4.90
C PHE A 4 -32.81 -10.20 -6.15
N LYS A 5 -32.69 -9.43 -7.23
CA LYS A 5 -31.88 -9.82 -8.38
C LYS A 5 -30.41 -9.64 -7.99
N LEU A 6 -29.70 -10.75 -7.82
CA LEU A 6 -28.25 -10.75 -7.62
C LEU A 6 -27.59 -10.01 -8.81
N PRO A 7 -26.72 -9.02 -8.54
CA PRO A 7 -26.02 -8.31 -9.62
C PRO A 7 -25.12 -9.31 -10.38
N LYS A 8 -25.12 -9.20 -11.70
CA LYS A 8 -24.30 -10.08 -12.56
C LYS A 8 -22.82 -9.83 -12.27
N VAL A 9 -22.06 -10.89 -12.02
CA VAL A 9 -20.61 -10.84 -11.83
C VAL A 9 -19.96 -10.45 -13.16
N GLY A 10 -19.36 -9.26 -13.21
CA GLY A 10 -18.65 -8.78 -14.38
C GLY A 10 -17.28 -9.45 -14.54
N LEU A 11 -16.72 -9.39 -15.75
CA LEU A 11 -15.41 -9.96 -16.08
C LEU A 11 -14.29 -9.43 -15.17
N ARG A 12 -14.32 -8.13 -14.83
CA ARG A 12 -13.36 -7.53 -13.89
C ARG A 12 -13.40 -8.21 -12.51
N THR A 13 -14.58 -8.47 -11.96
CA THR A 13 -14.73 -9.15 -10.67
C THR A 13 -14.12 -10.55 -10.69
N PHE A 14 -14.32 -11.29 -11.78
CA PHE A 14 -13.70 -12.60 -11.96
C PHE A 14 -12.16 -12.51 -12.00
N LYS A 15 -11.62 -11.57 -12.79
CA LYS A 15 -10.18 -11.32 -12.86
C LYS A 15 -9.60 -10.94 -11.49
N SER A 16 -10.30 -10.14 -10.68
CA SER A 16 -9.85 -9.80 -9.33
C SER A 16 -9.73 -11.03 -8.44
N GLY A 17 -10.73 -11.92 -8.46
CA GLY A 17 -10.69 -13.18 -7.72
C GLY A 17 -9.54 -14.07 -8.17
N LEU A 18 -9.30 -14.16 -9.48
CA LEU A 18 -8.20 -14.92 -10.03
C LEU A 18 -6.82 -14.33 -9.68
N ALA A 19 -6.68 -13.00 -9.68
CA ALA A 19 -5.45 -12.35 -9.27
C ALA A 19 -5.12 -12.65 -7.80
N VAL A 20 -6.12 -12.63 -6.91
CA VAL A 20 -5.96 -13.05 -5.51
C VAL A 20 -5.57 -14.52 -5.40
N PHE A 21 -6.25 -15.40 -6.13
CA PHE A 21 -5.89 -16.83 -6.17
C PHE A 21 -4.43 -17.05 -6.58
N LEU A 22 -3.96 -16.34 -7.62
CA LEU A 22 -2.57 -16.42 -8.06
C LEU A 22 -1.59 -15.84 -7.03
N CYS A 23 -1.93 -14.76 -6.34
CA CYS A 23 -1.12 -14.27 -5.22
C CYS A 23 -0.95 -15.33 -4.14
N LEU A 24 -2.04 -15.97 -3.72
CA LEU A 24 -2.02 -17.03 -2.70
C LEU A 24 -1.26 -18.28 -3.14
N LEU A 25 -1.33 -18.62 -4.43
CA LEU A 25 -0.67 -19.80 -4.98
C LEU A 25 0.84 -19.60 -5.18
N LEU A 26 1.26 -18.41 -5.60
CA LEU A 26 2.63 -18.15 -6.05
C LEU A 26 3.52 -17.50 -4.98
N ILE A 27 2.94 -16.82 -3.99
CA ILE A 27 3.69 -16.07 -2.98
C ILE A 27 3.60 -16.81 -1.64
N PRO A 28 4.73 -17.28 -1.08
CA PRO A 28 4.74 -17.95 0.21
C PRO A 28 4.45 -16.96 1.35
N ASN A 29 4.12 -17.49 2.54
CA ASN A 29 3.93 -16.72 3.78
C ASN A 29 2.78 -15.69 3.73
N GLU A 30 1.53 -16.16 3.84
CA GLU A 30 0.31 -15.34 3.98
C GLU A 30 0.35 -13.96 3.28
N PRO A 31 0.30 -13.92 1.93
CA PRO A 31 0.64 -12.75 1.12
C PRO A 31 -0.48 -11.69 1.08
N PHE A 32 -0.85 -11.17 2.25
CA PHE A 32 -1.97 -10.27 2.45
C PHE A 32 -1.83 -8.96 1.64
N PHE A 33 -0.66 -8.32 1.67
CA PHE A 33 -0.45 -7.06 0.93
C PHE A 33 -0.41 -7.29 -0.57
N ALA A 34 0.06 -8.46 -1.01
CA ALA A 34 0.05 -8.82 -2.43
C ALA A 34 -1.39 -9.00 -2.92
N CYS A 35 -2.23 -9.73 -2.18
CA CYS A 35 -3.64 -9.92 -2.51
C CYS A 35 -4.40 -8.59 -2.54
N LEU A 36 -4.23 -7.77 -1.49
CA LEU A 36 -4.84 -6.44 -1.42
C LEU A 36 -4.41 -5.57 -2.60
N THR A 37 -3.14 -5.61 -2.94
CA THR A 37 -2.60 -4.84 -4.06
C THR A 37 -3.10 -5.34 -5.39
N ALA A 38 -3.21 -6.65 -5.58
CA ALA A 38 -3.72 -7.24 -6.80
C ALA A 38 -5.15 -6.77 -7.12
N VAL A 39 -6.01 -6.72 -6.09
CA VAL A 39 -7.40 -6.22 -6.20
C VAL A 39 -7.43 -4.72 -6.53
N ILE A 40 -6.61 -3.92 -5.86
CA ILE A 40 -6.61 -2.46 -6.02
C ILE A 40 -6.05 -2.04 -7.39
N CYS A 41 -4.97 -2.69 -7.83
CA CYS A 41 -4.32 -2.36 -9.10
C CYS A 41 -5.07 -2.91 -10.31
N LEU A 42 -6.03 -3.82 -10.14
CA LEU A 42 -6.78 -4.36 -11.26
C LEU A 42 -7.82 -3.35 -11.76
N GLY A 43 -7.43 -2.60 -12.79
CA GLY A 43 -8.24 -1.59 -13.45
C GLY A 43 -9.08 -2.12 -14.60
N ASP A 44 -9.98 -1.26 -15.09
CA ASP A 44 -10.82 -1.57 -16.26
C ASP A 44 -10.05 -1.67 -17.57
N THR A 45 -8.83 -1.13 -17.63
CA THR A 45 -7.88 -1.26 -18.75
C THR A 45 -6.49 -1.63 -18.24
N VAL A 46 -5.66 -2.19 -19.11
CA VAL A 46 -4.26 -2.52 -18.78
C VAL A 46 -3.49 -1.25 -18.42
N THR A 47 -3.62 -0.18 -19.20
CA THR A 47 -2.99 1.13 -18.93
C THR A 47 -3.35 1.67 -17.55
N ASN A 48 -4.64 1.63 -17.18
CA ASN A 48 -5.07 2.06 -15.86
C ASN A 48 -4.48 1.19 -14.74
N SER A 49 -4.29 -0.11 -15.00
CA SER A 49 -3.67 -1.03 -14.03
C SER A 49 -2.19 -0.73 -13.84
N VAL A 50 -1.49 -0.40 -14.94
CA VAL A 50 -0.08 0.04 -14.89
C VAL A 50 0.04 1.36 -14.15
N ASP A 51 -0.78 2.37 -14.48
CA ASP A 51 -0.74 3.68 -13.82
C ASP A 51 -1.06 3.58 -12.33
N THR A 52 -2.07 2.79 -11.96
CA THR A 52 -2.41 2.50 -10.57
C THR A 52 -1.28 1.74 -9.88
N GLY A 53 -0.66 0.78 -10.56
CA GLY A 53 0.50 0.05 -10.09
C GLY A 53 1.70 0.95 -9.79
N ILE A 54 2.05 1.86 -10.70
CA ILE A 54 3.15 2.82 -10.53
C ILE A 54 2.89 3.73 -9.33
N ASN A 55 1.67 4.29 -9.23
CA ASN A 55 1.29 5.12 -8.09
C ASN A 55 1.36 4.33 -6.77
N ARG A 56 0.93 3.07 -6.79
CA ARG A 56 0.88 2.23 -5.60
C ARG A 56 2.28 1.79 -5.14
N GLY A 57 3.11 1.34 -6.07
CA GLY A 57 4.49 0.96 -5.80
C GLY A 57 5.33 2.14 -5.33
N GLY A 58 5.30 3.24 -6.08
CA GLY A 58 6.03 4.46 -5.74
C GLY A 58 5.63 5.03 -4.38
N GLY A 59 4.32 5.13 -4.10
CA GLY A 59 3.86 5.65 -2.81
C GLY A 59 4.19 4.71 -1.64
N THR A 60 4.13 3.38 -1.84
CA THR A 60 4.53 2.42 -0.79
C THR A 60 6.01 2.58 -0.43
N ILE A 61 6.89 2.69 -1.42
CA ILE A 61 8.34 2.88 -1.22
C ILE A 61 8.61 4.22 -0.51
N ILE A 62 8.02 5.33 -1.00
CA ILE A 62 8.22 6.66 -0.41
C ILE A 62 7.74 6.66 1.06
N GLY A 63 6.56 6.12 1.33
CA GLY A 63 6.00 6.10 2.67
C GLY A 63 6.77 5.18 3.61
N ALA A 64 7.19 4.00 3.14
CA ALA A 64 7.96 3.06 3.93
C ALA A 64 9.35 3.62 4.28
N PHE A 65 10.05 4.16 3.30
CA PHE A 65 11.36 4.79 3.49
C PHE A 65 11.28 5.97 4.46
N SER A 66 10.32 6.87 4.26
CA SER A 66 10.11 8.03 5.14
C SER A 66 9.71 7.59 6.55
N GLY A 67 8.90 6.53 6.67
CA GLY A 67 8.52 5.97 7.96
C GLY A 67 9.72 5.41 8.73
N LEU A 68 10.65 4.74 8.04
CA LEU A 68 11.90 4.27 8.64
C LEU A 68 12.77 5.42 9.13
N LEU A 69 12.88 6.52 8.36
CA LEU A 69 13.60 7.72 8.79
C LEU A 69 12.99 8.34 10.05
N PHE A 70 11.66 8.46 10.10
CA PHE A 70 10.96 8.99 11.28
C PHE A 70 11.11 8.07 12.49
N LEU A 71 11.14 6.75 12.31
CA LEU A 71 11.38 5.80 13.40
C LEU A 71 12.75 5.98 14.06
N PHE A 72 13.80 6.31 13.29
CA PHE A 72 15.11 6.62 13.89
C PHE A 72 15.02 7.84 14.80
N ILE A 73 14.25 8.86 14.39
CA ILE A 73 13.99 10.05 15.20
C ILE A 73 13.19 9.66 16.46
N PHE A 74 12.14 8.83 16.34
CA PHE A 74 11.33 8.43 17.49
C PHE A 74 12.14 7.64 18.53
N ARG A 75 12.96 6.68 18.08
CA ARG A 75 13.87 5.93 18.96
C ARG A 75 14.88 6.83 19.66
N PHE A 76 15.41 7.83 18.96
CA PHE A 76 16.28 8.83 19.55
C PHE A 76 15.54 9.62 20.65
N LEU A 77 14.32 10.10 20.39
CA LEU A 77 13.52 10.82 21.40
C LEU A 77 13.20 9.95 22.63
N GLU A 78 12.80 8.69 22.44
CA GLU A 78 12.51 7.78 23.56
C GLU A 78 13.74 7.50 24.43
N ASN A 79 14.94 7.44 23.83
CA ASN A 79 16.18 7.23 24.58
C ASN A 79 16.64 8.50 25.35
N HIS A 80 16.32 9.70 24.85
CA HIS A 80 16.74 10.96 25.45
C HIS A 80 15.72 11.59 26.42
N ILE A 81 14.43 11.26 26.29
CA ILE A 81 13.35 11.81 27.12
C ILE A 81 12.87 10.73 28.10
N SER A 82 13.21 10.89 29.38
CA SER A 82 12.81 9.94 30.44
C SER A 82 11.31 9.91 30.71
N ASN A 83 10.58 10.99 30.42
CA ASN A 83 9.13 11.03 30.59
C ASN A 83 8.42 10.47 29.35
N THR A 84 7.92 9.23 29.48
CA THR A 84 7.22 8.51 28.42
C THR A 84 5.99 9.24 27.88
N TYR A 85 5.24 9.97 28.70
CA TYR A 85 4.05 10.71 28.24
C TYR A 85 4.43 11.87 27.33
N VAL A 86 5.49 12.62 27.70
CA VAL A 86 6.01 13.73 26.89
C VAL A 86 6.59 13.21 25.59
N SER A 87 7.42 12.15 25.63
CA SER A 87 8.01 11.55 24.43
C SER A 87 6.93 11.09 23.44
N LYS A 88 5.90 10.36 23.91
CA LYS A 88 4.77 9.92 23.09
C LYS A 88 4.01 11.09 22.46
N LEU A 89 3.75 12.14 23.22
CA LEU A 89 3.04 13.32 22.71
C LEU A 89 3.83 13.98 21.58
N ILE A 90 5.16 14.11 21.71
CA ILE A 90 6.03 14.64 20.65
C ILE A 90 6.03 13.71 19.43
N ILE A 91 6.13 12.40 19.61
CA ILE A 91 6.08 11.42 18.52
C ILE A 91 4.76 11.53 17.75
N TYR A 92 3.63 11.66 18.44
CA TYR A 92 2.33 11.81 17.78
C TYR A 92 2.22 13.10 16.97
N MET A 93 2.75 14.21 17.50
CA MET A 93 2.86 15.46 16.74
C MET A 93 3.75 15.30 15.50
N LEU A 94 4.88 14.60 15.62
CA LEU A 94 5.78 14.32 14.48
C LEU A 94 5.11 13.41 13.44
N ILE A 95 4.32 12.40 13.84
CA ILE A 95 3.55 11.57 12.89
C ILE A 95 2.55 12.44 12.12
N GLY A 96 1.80 13.31 12.83
CA GLY A 96 0.87 14.25 12.20
C GLY A 96 1.57 15.18 11.21
N PHE A 97 2.71 15.73 11.59
CA PHE A 97 3.55 16.55 10.70
C PHE A 97 4.09 15.74 9.51
N GLY A 98 4.50 14.50 9.75
CA GLY A 98 4.95 13.56 8.72
C GLY A 98 3.88 13.32 7.65
N ILE A 99 2.61 13.20 8.02
CA ILE A 99 1.50 13.10 7.05
C ILE A 99 1.44 14.34 6.15
N ILE A 100 1.55 15.55 6.71
CA ILE A 100 1.54 16.80 5.95
C ILE A 100 2.71 16.82 4.96
N ILE A 101 3.90 16.38 5.39
CA ILE A 101 5.08 16.27 4.52
C ILE A 101 4.82 15.26 3.39
N MET A 102 4.29 14.07 3.70
CA MET A 102 4.04 13.02 2.71
C MET A 102 3.05 13.48 1.62
N ILE A 103 1.96 14.14 2.02
CA ILE A 103 0.97 14.72 1.10
C ILE A 103 1.65 15.77 0.20
N SER A 104 2.40 16.68 0.81
CA SER A 104 3.11 17.74 0.09
C SER A 104 4.14 17.19 -0.89
N LEU A 105 4.86 16.12 -0.52
CA LEU A 105 5.85 15.46 -1.36
C LEU A 105 5.19 14.82 -2.58
N CYS A 106 4.09 14.08 -2.40
CA CYS A 106 3.35 13.47 -3.51
C CYS A 106 2.78 14.53 -4.48
N ASN A 107 2.31 15.66 -3.96
CA ASN A 107 1.86 16.79 -4.77
C ASN A 107 3.00 17.42 -5.58
N LYS A 108 4.18 17.62 -4.97
CA LYS A 108 5.36 18.15 -5.67
C LYS A 108 5.85 17.23 -6.79
N VAL A 109 5.77 15.91 -6.58
CA VAL A 109 6.12 14.90 -7.59
C VAL A 109 5.01 14.73 -8.65
N LYS A 110 3.93 15.52 -8.59
CA LYS A 110 2.77 15.48 -9.50
C LYS A 110 2.12 14.09 -9.58
N ARG A 111 2.09 13.36 -8.46
CA ARG A 111 1.52 12.02 -8.33
C ARG A 111 0.45 11.99 -7.21
N PRO A 112 -0.66 12.74 -7.35
CA PRO A 112 -1.70 12.80 -6.31
C PRO A 112 -2.36 11.44 -6.05
N GLY A 113 -2.42 10.56 -7.06
CA GLY A 113 -2.93 9.19 -6.90
C GLY A 113 -2.11 8.31 -5.94
N ALA A 114 -0.88 8.70 -5.59
CA ALA A 114 -0.04 7.99 -4.64
C ALA A 114 -0.24 8.45 -3.18
N ILE A 115 -0.91 9.59 -2.92
CA ILE A 115 -1.00 10.20 -1.58
C ILE A 115 -1.51 9.21 -0.54
N ASN A 116 -2.66 8.58 -0.81
CA ASN A 116 -3.30 7.70 0.16
C ASN A 116 -2.39 6.52 0.51
N ILE A 117 -1.77 5.87 -0.48
CA ILE A 117 -0.90 4.72 -0.19
C ILE A 117 0.39 5.14 0.51
N THR A 118 0.95 6.31 0.19
CA THR A 118 2.13 6.86 0.86
C THR A 118 1.83 7.07 2.34
N CYS A 119 0.70 7.70 2.65
CA CYS A 119 0.27 7.91 4.03
C CYS A 119 0.01 6.58 4.77
N ILE A 120 -0.68 5.61 4.15
CA ILE A 120 -0.92 4.29 4.78
C ILE A 120 0.39 3.51 4.97
N SER A 121 1.38 3.66 4.08
CA SER A 121 2.68 3.01 4.21
C SER A 121 3.52 3.67 5.31
N PHE A 122 3.57 5.00 5.33
CA PHE A 122 4.20 5.78 6.39
C PHE A 122 3.61 5.45 7.77
N LEU A 123 2.28 5.48 7.90
CA LEU A 123 1.60 5.08 9.13
C LEU A 123 1.88 3.63 9.47
N GLY A 124 1.80 2.70 8.51
CA GLY A 124 2.13 1.29 8.75
C GLY A 124 3.50 1.11 9.39
N VAL A 125 4.53 1.81 8.91
CA VAL A 125 5.87 1.72 9.50
C VAL A 125 5.96 2.45 10.85
N THR A 126 5.32 3.60 11.00
CA THR A 126 5.42 4.43 12.22
C THR A 126 4.46 4.02 13.34
N THR A 127 3.42 3.23 13.07
CA THR A 127 2.38 2.86 14.04
C THR A 127 2.14 1.36 14.20
N ALA A 128 2.59 0.49 13.27
CA ALA A 128 2.35 -0.95 13.43
C ALA A 128 3.03 -1.47 14.71
N HIS A 129 2.19 -1.98 15.63
CA HIS A 129 2.49 -2.82 16.79
C HIS A 129 3.94 -2.70 17.31
N ALA A 130 4.18 -1.73 18.21
CA ALA A 130 5.37 -1.56 19.05
C ALA A 130 6.53 -2.55 18.79
N TYR A 131 7.52 -2.11 18.02
CA TYR A 131 8.93 -2.53 18.18
C TYR A 131 9.42 -3.91 17.71
N SER A 132 8.65 -4.81 17.11
CA SER A 132 9.20 -6.13 16.74
C SER A 132 10.29 -6.07 15.65
N ASP A 133 9.94 -5.65 14.43
CA ASP A 133 10.92 -5.33 13.36
C ASP A 133 10.31 -4.44 12.25
N PRO A 134 10.45 -3.11 12.35
CA PRO A 134 9.91 -2.19 11.35
C PRO A 134 10.57 -2.31 9.98
N LEU A 135 11.84 -2.73 9.93
CA LEU A 135 12.58 -2.87 8.68
C LEU A 135 12.08 -4.10 7.93
N TYR A 136 11.92 -5.22 8.62
CA TYR A 136 11.28 -6.41 8.06
C TYR A 136 9.86 -6.10 7.56
N TYR A 137 9.04 -5.43 8.37
CA TYR A 137 7.69 -5.04 7.97
C TYR A 137 7.69 -4.17 6.70
N ALA A 138 8.53 -3.13 6.66
CA ALA A 138 8.64 -2.21 5.53
C ALA A 138 9.07 -2.93 4.24
N LEU A 139 10.06 -3.82 4.34
CA LEU A 139 10.56 -4.61 3.22
C LEU A 139 9.52 -5.63 2.75
N ASN A 140 8.98 -6.43 3.66
CA ASN A 140 7.98 -7.44 3.33
C ASN A 140 6.76 -6.81 2.63
N ARG A 141 6.22 -5.73 3.21
CA ARG A 141 5.11 -4.98 2.63
C ARG A 141 5.45 -4.41 1.24
N SER A 142 6.67 -3.90 1.04
CA SER A 142 7.10 -3.36 -0.26
C SER A 142 7.22 -4.47 -1.31
N CYS A 143 7.86 -5.59 -0.96
CA CYS A 143 8.01 -6.74 -1.84
C CYS A 143 6.65 -7.33 -2.24
N GLU A 144 5.77 -7.60 -1.27
CA GLU A 144 4.42 -8.10 -1.55
C GLU A 144 3.61 -7.13 -2.43
N THR A 145 3.74 -5.82 -2.20
CA THR A 145 3.07 -4.81 -3.04
C THR A 145 3.55 -4.90 -4.49
N ILE A 146 4.86 -5.03 -4.72
CA ILE A 146 5.43 -5.16 -6.07
C ILE A 146 4.93 -6.44 -6.74
N LEU A 147 4.96 -7.58 -6.03
CA LEU A 147 4.48 -8.85 -6.56
C LEU A 147 2.97 -8.80 -6.90
N GLY A 148 2.17 -8.17 -6.04
CA GLY A 148 0.75 -7.95 -6.30
C GLY A 148 0.49 -7.08 -7.53
N ILE A 149 1.31 -6.04 -7.76
CA ILE A 149 1.22 -5.19 -8.97
C ILE A 149 1.50 -6.04 -10.22
N ILE A 150 2.56 -6.84 -10.19
CA ILE A 150 2.95 -7.70 -11.32
C ILE A 150 1.82 -8.67 -11.65
N ILE A 151 1.29 -9.39 -10.65
CA ILE A 151 0.20 -10.35 -10.85
C ILE A 151 -1.05 -9.65 -11.39
N SER A 152 -1.40 -8.47 -10.86
CA SER A 152 -2.54 -7.67 -11.34
C SER A 152 -2.42 -7.32 -12.83
N ILE A 153 -1.26 -6.81 -13.24
CA ILE A 153 -1.01 -6.43 -14.63
C ILE A 153 -1.03 -7.67 -15.54
N LEU A 154 -0.40 -8.78 -15.12
CA LEU A 154 -0.40 -10.03 -15.87
C LEU A 154 -1.82 -10.56 -16.09
N VAL A 155 -2.62 -10.62 -15.02
CA VAL A 155 -4.01 -11.09 -15.11
C VAL A 155 -4.83 -10.19 -16.02
N ASN A 156 -4.68 -8.86 -15.93
CA ASN A 156 -5.47 -7.97 -16.76
C ASN A 156 -5.09 -8.02 -18.24
N THR A 157 -3.81 -8.31 -18.52
CA THR A 157 -3.28 -8.39 -19.88
C THR A 157 -3.61 -9.73 -20.54
N LEU A 158 -3.45 -10.84 -19.83
CA LEU A 158 -3.55 -12.19 -20.41
C LEU A 158 -4.99 -12.69 -20.51
N ILE A 159 -5.88 -12.25 -19.61
CA ILE A 159 -7.24 -12.75 -19.55
C ILE A 159 -8.14 -11.70 -20.16
N THR A 160 -8.61 -11.93 -21.39
CA THR A 160 -9.53 -11.04 -22.13
C THR A 160 -9.18 -9.56 -21.95
N PRO A 161 -8.08 -9.09 -22.57
CA PRO A 161 -7.65 -7.71 -22.44
C PRO A 161 -8.80 -6.77 -22.83
N PRO A 162 -9.14 -5.79 -21.97
CA PRO A 162 -10.18 -4.82 -22.27
C PRO A 162 -9.80 -4.07 -23.56
N PRO A 163 -10.76 -3.75 -24.44
CA PRO A 163 -10.45 -3.00 -25.65
C PRO A 163 -9.73 -1.70 -25.29
N HIS A 164 -8.62 -1.41 -25.98
CA HIS A 164 -7.89 -0.15 -25.82
C HIS A 164 -8.86 1.01 -26.06
N LYS A 165 -9.08 1.83 -25.03
CA LYS A 165 -9.68 3.15 -25.16
C LYS A 165 -8.59 4.19 -25.04
#